data_AF-A0A916K5X0-F1
#
_entry.id   AF-A0A916K5X0-F1
#
_cell.length_a   1.000
_cell.length_b   1.000
_cell.length_c   1.000
_cell.angle_alpha   90.00
_cell.angle_beta   90.00
_cell.angle_gamma   90.00
#
_symmetry.space_group_name_H-M   'P 1'
#
loop_
_entity.id
_entity.type
_entity.pdbx_description
1 polymer ?
#
loop_
_entity_poly.entity_id
_entity_poly.type
_entity_poly.pdbx_seq_one_letter_code
_entity_poly.pdbx_strand_id
1 'polypeptide(L)'
;MCFQTALLLTTPQSVTRRSTWSPPTPIEVVQLVGNRHRRLVQSEIQLLEVLIESLNRLEQKLHGITPAVVWLWNEIGQKEYRPRSENEFSDYVKQHLEEDLLGKGIVVNREVEIRRSAGSLPGERTDIHVNAVLTGISKGSFEVITVIIEVKGNWHRELFQAMETQLVNRYLKEGKCKYGLYLIGWFESSRWDATDNRKSAIPSCGLQVTKDTLKDQATSLLKKGVNVRSFVMNLYL
;
A
#
# COMPACT_ATOMS: atom_id res chain seq x y z
N MET A 1 9.27 -8.60 54.75
CA MET A 1 9.70 -8.90 53.36
C MET A 1 8.52 -8.59 52.45
N CYS A 2 8.57 -7.49 51.71
CA CYS A 2 7.51 -7.11 50.75
C CYS A 2 7.78 -7.77 49.41
N PHE A 3 6.83 -8.58 48.92
CA PHE A 3 6.78 -9.00 47.53
C PHE A 3 6.13 -7.88 46.72
N GLN A 4 6.90 -7.24 45.84
CA GLN A 4 6.41 -6.25 44.90
C GLN A 4 6.20 -6.95 43.56
N THR A 5 4.93 -7.14 43.20
CA THR A 5 4.50 -7.72 41.93
C THR A 5 4.94 -6.81 40.79
N ALA A 6 5.90 -7.26 39.99
CA ALA A 6 6.31 -6.57 38.77
C ALA A 6 5.20 -6.68 37.72
N LEU A 7 4.48 -5.58 37.52
CA LEU A 7 3.55 -5.41 36.41
C LEU A 7 4.39 -5.30 35.12
N LEU A 8 4.54 -6.40 34.39
CA LEU A 8 5.12 -6.42 33.04
C LEU A 8 4.26 -5.57 32.12
N LEU A 9 4.71 -4.35 31.83
CA LEU A 9 4.19 -3.49 30.78
C LEU A 9 4.40 -4.19 29.45
N THR A 10 3.36 -4.88 28.97
CA THR A 10 3.32 -5.43 27.63
C THR A 10 3.07 -4.29 26.65
N THR A 11 4.03 -4.06 25.75
CA THR A 11 3.88 -3.05 24.70
C THR A 11 2.71 -3.45 23.79
N PRO A 12 1.92 -2.50 23.25
CA PRO A 12 0.77 -2.81 22.40
C PRO A 12 1.14 -3.66 21.15
N GLN A 13 2.39 -3.61 20.71
CA GLN A 13 2.96 -4.48 19.66
C GLN A 13 3.04 -5.96 20.06
N SER A 14 3.26 -6.26 21.34
CA SER A 14 3.36 -7.63 21.86
C SER A 14 1.99 -8.31 22.02
N VAL A 15 0.94 -7.52 22.30
CA VAL A 15 -0.44 -8.00 22.44
C VAL A 15 -1.06 -8.32 21.07
N THR A 16 -0.82 -7.48 20.07
CA THR A 16 -1.30 -7.70 18.68
C THR A 16 -0.59 -8.87 17.99
N ARG A 17 0.71 -9.10 18.27
CA ARG A 17 1.41 -10.28 17.74
C ARG A 17 0.89 -11.61 18.29
N ARG A 18 0.40 -11.65 19.53
CA ARG A 18 -0.10 -12.92 20.14
C ARG A 18 -1.49 -13.31 19.63
N SER A 19 -2.33 -12.37 19.23
CA SER A 19 -3.69 -12.67 18.73
C SER A 19 -3.75 -13.01 17.23
N THR A 20 -2.68 -12.73 16.47
CA THR A 20 -2.60 -12.96 15.01
C THR A 20 -1.58 -14.02 14.62
N TRP A 21 -0.94 -14.66 15.60
CA TRP A 21 0.09 -15.68 15.36
C TRP A 21 -0.53 -17.06 15.13
N SER A 22 -0.29 -17.62 13.95
CA SER A 22 -0.51 -19.04 13.67
C SER A 22 0.87 -19.72 13.51
N PRO A 23 1.15 -20.85 14.16
CA PRO A 23 2.45 -21.51 14.03
C PRO A 23 2.67 -22.00 12.58
N PRO A 24 3.84 -21.74 11.98
CA PRO A 24 4.13 -22.22 10.63
C PRO A 24 4.25 -23.75 10.60
N THR A 25 3.81 -24.36 9.51
CA THR A 25 3.99 -25.81 9.27
C THR A 25 5.46 -26.14 9.02
N PRO A 26 5.91 -27.40 9.24
CA PRO A 26 7.28 -27.80 8.95
C PRO A 26 7.71 -27.53 7.49
N ILE A 27 6.78 -27.64 6.53
CA ILE A 27 7.03 -27.34 5.12
C ILE A 27 7.24 -25.83 4.92
N GLU A 28 6.45 -24.99 5.59
CA GLU A 28 6.63 -23.53 5.56
C GLU A 28 7.96 -23.12 6.19
N VAL A 29 8.35 -23.76 7.30
CA VAL A 29 9.66 -23.52 7.93
C VAL A 29 10.78 -23.88 6.95
N VAL A 30 10.72 -25.04 6.30
CA VAL A 30 11.72 -25.43 5.28
C VAL A 30 11.73 -24.45 4.10
N GLN A 31 10.56 -23.99 3.66
CA GLN A 31 10.45 -22.98 2.60
C GLN A 31 11.04 -21.63 2.99
N LEU A 32 10.94 -21.21 4.26
CA LEU A 32 11.54 -19.98 4.78
C LEU A 32 13.07 -20.10 4.90
N VAL A 33 13.56 -21.26 5.36
CA VAL A 33 15.00 -21.52 5.53
C VAL A 33 15.73 -21.53 4.18
N GLY A 34 15.08 -21.95 3.09
CA GLY A 34 15.68 -22.03 1.76
C GLY A 34 15.94 -20.69 1.06
N ASN A 35 15.37 -19.57 1.53
CA ASN A 35 15.64 -18.24 1.00
C ASN A 35 15.37 -17.16 2.05
N ARG A 36 16.45 -16.49 2.49
CA ARG A 36 16.47 -15.45 3.53
C ARG A 36 15.55 -14.25 3.29
N HIS A 37 15.06 -14.06 2.08
CA HIS A 37 14.14 -12.97 1.72
C HIS A 37 12.67 -13.37 1.79
N ARG A 38 12.38 -14.66 2.04
CA ARG A 38 11.01 -15.13 2.15
C ARG A 38 10.37 -14.66 3.44
N ARG A 39 9.17 -14.08 3.31
CA ARG A 39 8.29 -13.76 4.43
C ARG A 39 7.02 -14.58 4.33
N LEU A 40 6.62 -15.14 5.47
CA LEU A 40 5.32 -15.78 5.62
C LEU A 40 4.30 -14.68 5.94
N VAL A 41 3.27 -14.56 5.12
CA VAL A 41 2.14 -13.66 5.37
C VAL A 41 1.00 -14.52 5.88
N GLN A 42 0.53 -14.24 7.10
CA GLN A 42 -0.49 -15.00 7.82
C GLN A 42 -1.69 -14.15 8.22
N SER A 43 -1.65 -12.84 7.95
CA SER A 43 -2.76 -11.91 8.20
C SER A 43 -2.72 -10.74 7.23
N GLU A 44 -3.84 -10.02 7.10
CA GLU A 44 -3.96 -8.84 6.27
C GLU A 44 -3.09 -7.68 6.77
N ILE A 45 -2.84 -7.61 8.09
CA ILE A 45 -1.90 -6.65 8.68
C ILE A 45 -0.49 -6.90 8.15
N GLN A 46 -0.05 -8.17 8.14
CA GLN A 46 1.26 -8.53 7.59
C GLN A 46 1.32 -8.29 6.07
N LEU A 47 0.22 -8.51 5.35
CA LEU A 47 0.14 -8.17 3.93
C LEU A 47 0.29 -6.66 3.70
N LEU A 48 -0.38 -5.82 4.49
CA LEU A 48 -0.22 -4.35 4.45
C LEU A 48 1.23 -3.93 4.72
N GLU A 49 1.89 -4.51 5.72
CA GLU A 49 3.29 -4.22 6.03
C GLU A 49 4.21 -4.58 4.85
N VAL A 50 3.99 -5.76 4.24
CA VAL A 50 4.69 -6.21 3.04
C VAL A 50 4.51 -5.24 1.87
N LEU A 51 3.28 -4.78 1.63
CA LEU A 51 2.97 -3.82 0.56
C LEU A 51 3.69 -2.49 0.80
N ILE A 52 3.64 -1.95 2.02
CA ILE A 52 4.33 -0.71 2.38
C ILE A 52 5.84 -0.85 2.17
N GLU A 53 6.45 -1.97 2.58
CA GLU A 53 7.86 -2.22 2.33
C GLU A 53 8.19 -2.33 0.84
N SER A 54 7.31 -2.94 0.05
CA SER A 54 7.46 -3.01 -1.41
C SER A 54 7.42 -1.61 -2.05
N LEU A 55 6.50 -0.75 -1.60
CA LEU A 55 6.41 0.64 -2.05
C LEU A 55 7.61 1.48 -1.62
N ASN A 56 8.17 1.27 -0.44
CA ASN A 56 9.44 1.90 -0.03
C ASN A 56 10.59 1.51 -0.97
N ARG A 57 10.68 0.23 -1.36
CA ARG A 57 11.68 -0.21 -2.35
C ARG A 57 11.43 0.39 -3.73
N LEU A 58 10.16 0.59 -4.11
CA LEU A 58 9.81 1.30 -5.35
C LEU A 58 10.28 2.75 -5.31
N GLU A 59 10.00 3.48 -4.23
CA GLU A 59 10.45 4.87 -4.07
C GLU A 59 11.99 4.96 -4.13
N GLN A 60 12.71 4.01 -3.50
CA GLN A 60 14.17 3.92 -3.61
C GLN A 60 14.64 3.64 -5.05
N LYS A 61 13.96 2.77 -5.81
CA LYS A 61 14.26 2.49 -7.22
C LYS A 61 14.02 3.73 -8.10
N LEU A 62 12.98 4.50 -7.82
CA LEU A 62 12.62 5.71 -8.55
C LEU A 62 13.70 6.79 -8.44
N HIS A 63 14.35 6.90 -7.27
CA HIS A 63 15.41 7.87 -6.97
C HIS A 63 16.82 7.26 -6.89
N GLY A 64 17.01 6.07 -7.49
CA GLY A 64 18.30 5.38 -7.48
C GLY A 64 19.34 5.99 -8.43
N ILE A 65 20.45 5.27 -8.64
CA ILE A 65 21.57 5.68 -9.52
C ILE A 65 21.09 5.94 -10.95
N THR A 66 20.13 5.14 -11.43
CA THR A 66 19.42 5.37 -12.68
C THR A 66 17.98 5.73 -12.32
N PRO A 67 17.64 7.04 -12.19
CA PRO A 67 16.33 7.44 -11.70
C PRO A 67 15.23 6.96 -12.63
N ALA A 68 14.42 6.02 -12.16
CA ALA A 68 13.27 5.53 -12.91
C ALA A 68 12.07 6.48 -12.84
N VAL A 69 12.12 7.52 -11.98
CA VAL A 69 11.05 8.52 -11.85
C VAL A 69 10.74 9.21 -13.16
N VAL A 70 11.72 9.37 -14.06
CA VAL A 70 11.53 9.98 -15.39
C VAL A 70 10.44 9.28 -16.21
N TRP A 71 10.22 7.97 -16.03
CA TRP A 71 9.20 7.21 -16.76
C TRP A 71 7.77 7.53 -16.32
N LEU A 72 7.62 8.09 -15.12
CA LEU A 72 6.34 8.56 -14.58
C LEU A 72 6.00 9.99 -15.02
N TRP A 73 6.83 10.60 -15.86
CA TRP A 73 6.63 11.92 -16.45
C TRP A 73 6.64 11.83 -17.98
N ASN A 74 5.65 12.45 -18.62
CA ASN A 74 5.58 12.61 -20.07
C ASN A 74 6.38 13.85 -20.48
N GLU A 75 7.43 13.68 -21.29
CA GLU A 75 8.12 14.80 -21.93
C GLU A 75 7.25 15.35 -23.07
N ILE A 76 6.87 16.63 -22.99
CA ILE A 76 5.97 17.29 -23.96
C ILE A 76 6.67 18.37 -24.80
N GLY A 77 7.93 18.66 -24.48
CA GLY A 77 8.76 19.68 -25.13
C GLY A 77 10.19 19.61 -24.60
N GLN A 78 11.04 20.56 -24.99
CA GLN A 78 12.42 20.59 -24.51
C GLN A 78 12.46 20.81 -22.99
N LYS A 79 12.71 19.73 -22.24
CA LYS A 79 12.81 19.73 -20.77
C LYS A 79 11.53 20.18 -20.04
N GLU A 80 10.38 20.08 -20.69
CA GLU A 80 9.06 20.30 -20.08
C GLU A 80 8.31 18.98 -19.95
N TYR A 81 7.73 18.76 -18.78
CA TYR A 81 7.12 17.49 -18.43
C TYR A 81 5.72 17.66 -17.85
N ARG A 82 4.89 16.65 -18.06
CA ARG A 82 3.58 16.50 -17.39
C ARG A 82 3.55 15.15 -16.67
N PRO A 83 2.96 15.05 -15.47
CA PRO A 83 2.78 13.75 -14.82
C PRO A 83 1.99 12.80 -15.71
N ARG A 84 2.37 11.52 -15.68
CA ARG A 84 1.50 10.42 -16.12
C ARG A 84 0.17 10.46 -15.37
N SER A 85 -0.87 9.88 -15.96
CA SER A 85 -2.18 9.78 -15.33
C SER A 85 -2.17 8.88 -14.08
N GLU A 86 -3.19 8.99 -13.24
CA GLU A 86 -3.36 8.11 -12.06
C GLU A 86 -3.43 6.63 -12.48
N ASN A 87 -4.03 6.33 -13.64
CA ASN A 87 -4.12 4.98 -14.19
C ASN A 87 -2.74 4.43 -14.56
N GLU A 88 -1.93 5.22 -15.28
CA GLU A 88 -0.56 4.84 -15.66
C GLU A 88 0.34 4.67 -14.42
N PHE A 89 0.20 5.55 -13.42
CA PHE A 89 0.90 5.39 -12.14
C PHE A 89 0.45 4.11 -11.41
N SER A 90 -0.85 3.84 -11.35
CA SER A 90 -1.40 2.59 -10.80
C SER A 90 -0.88 1.35 -11.55
N ASP A 91 -0.77 1.40 -12.88
CA ASP A 91 -0.23 0.30 -13.70
C ASP A 91 1.24 0.05 -13.35
N TYR A 92 2.04 1.11 -13.23
CA TYR A 92 3.44 1.02 -12.84
C TYR A 92 3.62 0.43 -11.42
N VAL A 93 2.78 0.85 -10.47
CA VAL A 93 2.78 0.30 -9.11
C VAL A 93 2.38 -1.18 -9.13
N LYS A 94 1.32 -1.55 -9.86
CA LYS A 94 0.88 -2.94 -10.00
C LYS A 94 2.01 -3.82 -10.52
N GLN A 95 2.67 -3.41 -11.60
CA GLN A 95 3.78 -4.17 -12.18
C GLN A 95 4.93 -4.35 -11.17
N HIS A 96 5.30 -3.29 -10.45
CA HIS A 96 6.34 -3.41 -9.41
C HIS A 96 5.92 -4.36 -8.29
N LEU A 97 4.67 -4.30 -7.83
CA LEU A 97 4.18 -5.22 -6.80
C LEU A 97 4.20 -6.67 -7.31
N GLU A 98 3.81 -6.93 -8.56
CA GLU A 98 3.92 -8.26 -9.16
C GLU A 98 5.38 -8.74 -9.17
N GLU A 99 6.31 -7.93 -9.69
CA GLU A 99 7.74 -8.26 -9.76
C GLU A 99 8.38 -8.46 -8.37
N ASP A 100 8.08 -7.57 -7.42
CA ASP A 100 8.69 -7.55 -6.10
C ASP A 100 8.12 -8.65 -5.21
N LEU A 101 6.81 -8.90 -5.24
CA LEU A 101 6.16 -9.90 -4.39
C LEU A 101 6.36 -11.33 -4.94
N LEU A 102 6.29 -11.52 -6.27
CA LEU A 102 6.53 -12.83 -6.89
C LEU A 102 8.03 -13.16 -6.97
N GLY A 103 8.89 -12.16 -7.20
CA GLY A 103 10.34 -12.34 -7.32
C GLY A 103 11.09 -12.50 -5.99
N LYS A 104 10.61 -11.94 -4.88
CA LYS A 104 11.32 -11.95 -3.58
C LYS A 104 10.84 -13.02 -2.60
N GLY A 105 9.96 -13.91 -3.03
CA GLY A 105 9.60 -15.10 -2.27
C GLY A 105 8.71 -14.82 -1.07
N ILE A 106 7.83 -13.82 -1.15
CA ILE A 106 6.77 -13.69 -0.15
C ILE A 106 5.85 -14.91 -0.31
N VAL A 107 5.95 -15.84 0.64
CA VAL A 107 5.10 -17.01 0.72
C VAL A 107 3.83 -16.54 1.41
N VAL A 108 3.01 -15.87 0.62
CA VAL A 108 1.57 -16.06 0.72
C VAL A 108 1.34 -17.52 0.39
N ASN A 109 0.45 -18.20 1.10
CA ASN A 109 0.10 -19.61 0.88
C ASN A 109 -0.67 -19.79 -0.45
N ARG A 110 0.10 -19.55 -1.51
CA ARG A 110 -0.05 -19.68 -2.97
C ARG A 110 -1.13 -18.88 -3.68
N GLU A 111 -0.62 -17.96 -4.50
CA GLU A 111 -1.24 -17.05 -5.46
C GLU A 111 -1.59 -15.68 -4.86
N VAL A 112 -0.68 -14.71 -5.13
CA VAL A 112 -1.03 -13.31 -5.04
C VAL A 112 -1.68 -12.95 -6.36
N GLU A 113 -2.99 -12.77 -6.32
CA GLU A 113 -3.72 -12.33 -7.50
C GLU A 113 -3.92 -10.83 -7.43
N ILE A 114 -3.32 -10.12 -8.40
CA ILE A 114 -3.46 -8.68 -8.50
C ILE A 114 -4.46 -8.34 -9.60
N ARG A 115 -5.72 -8.08 -9.20
CA ARG A 115 -6.80 -7.72 -10.13
C ARG A 115 -7.00 -6.22 -10.18
N ARG A 116 -7.44 -5.73 -11.34
CA ARG A 116 -8.05 -4.41 -11.46
C ARG A 116 -9.56 -4.50 -11.26
N SER A 117 -10.12 -3.46 -10.67
CA SER A 117 -11.56 -3.23 -10.70
C SER A 117 -12.00 -2.97 -12.15
N ALA A 118 -13.00 -3.72 -12.62
CA ALA A 118 -13.73 -3.35 -13.82
C ALA A 118 -14.64 -2.18 -13.44
N GLY A 119 -14.10 -0.96 -13.48
CA GLY A 119 -14.81 0.26 -13.11
C GLY A 119 -16.16 0.40 -13.84
N SER A 120 -17.18 0.87 -13.13
CA SER A 120 -18.50 1.18 -13.70
C SER A 120 -18.56 2.60 -14.28
N LEU A 121 -17.61 3.48 -13.90
CA LEU A 121 -17.47 4.86 -14.38
C LEU A 121 -16.07 5.16 -14.94
N PRO A 122 -15.91 6.15 -15.84
CA PRO A 122 -14.61 6.60 -16.32
C PRO A 122 -13.77 7.15 -15.16
N GLY A 123 -12.65 6.48 -14.85
CA GLY A 123 -11.74 6.87 -13.74
C GLY A 123 -11.62 5.84 -12.62
N GLU A 124 -12.48 4.83 -12.55
CA GLU A 124 -12.50 3.79 -11.51
C GLU A 124 -11.52 2.61 -11.77
N ARG A 125 -10.49 2.82 -12.59
CA ARG A 125 -9.49 1.78 -12.94
C ARG A 125 -8.17 1.93 -12.16
N THR A 126 -8.13 2.82 -11.19
CA THR A 126 -6.93 3.09 -10.37
C THR A 126 -6.69 2.05 -9.30
N ASP A 127 -7.72 1.29 -8.94
CA ASP A 127 -7.70 0.48 -7.73
C ASP A 127 -7.03 -0.88 -7.97
N ILE A 128 -6.21 -1.30 -7.01
CA ILE A 128 -5.42 -2.53 -7.08
C ILE A 128 -5.94 -3.47 -5.99
N HIS A 129 -6.48 -4.62 -6.40
CA HIS A 129 -6.87 -5.68 -5.48
C HIS A 129 -5.70 -6.63 -5.29
N VAL A 130 -5.15 -6.69 -4.08
CA VAL A 130 -4.10 -7.65 -3.73
C VAL A 130 -4.75 -8.77 -2.92
N ASN A 131 -5.00 -9.90 -3.57
CA ASN A 131 -5.43 -11.11 -2.89
C ASN A 131 -4.22 -11.93 -2.50
N ALA A 132 -4.30 -12.62 -1.38
CA ALA A 132 -3.29 -13.55 -0.93
C ALA A 132 -3.99 -14.77 -0.32
N VAL A 133 -3.70 -15.96 -0.83
CA VAL A 133 -4.30 -17.20 -0.33
C VAL A 133 -3.52 -17.70 0.89
N LEU A 134 -4.23 -18.15 1.92
CA LEU A 134 -3.75 -18.80 3.13
C LEU A 134 -4.28 -20.23 3.15
N THR A 135 -3.44 -21.23 3.45
CA THR A 135 -3.93 -22.58 3.75
C THR A 135 -4.50 -22.54 5.15
N GLY A 136 -5.79 -22.84 5.27
CA GLY A 136 -6.48 -22.87 6.56
C GLY A 136 -6.06 -24.06 7.42
N ILE A 137 -6.55 -24.05 8.66
CA ILE A 137 -6.19 -25.01 9.71
C ILE A 137 -6.67 -26.44 9.36
N SER A 138 -7.71 -26.59 8.54
CA SER A 138 -8.20 -27.89 8.06
C SER A 138 -7.65 -28.20 6.66
N LYS A 139 -7.25 -29.46 6.44
CA LYS A 139 -6.78 -29.97 5.14
C LYS A 139 -7.78 -29.63 4.04
N GLY A 140 -7.39 -28.75 3.11
CA GLY A 140 -8.18 -28.35 1.95
C GLY A 140 -9.00 -27.07 2.09
N SER A 141 -8.96 -26.39 3.25
CA SER A 141 -9.52 -25.04 3.38
C SER A 141 -8.52 -23.99 2.90
N PHE A 142 -8.99 -23.03 2.11
CA PHE A 142 -8.23 -21.87 1.68
C PHE A 142 -8.94 -20.61 2.18
N GLU A 143 -8.22 -19.74 2.87
CA GLU A 143 -8.68 -18.43 3.28
C GLU A 143 -8.02 -17.40 2.36
N VAL A 144 -8.80 -16.50 1.76
CA VAL A 144 -8.24 -15.42 0.93
C VAL A 144 -8.23 -14.14 1.74
N ILE A 145 -7.04 -13.61 1.98
CA ILE A 145 -6.86 -12.28 2.53
C ILE A 145 -6.76 -11.26 1.38
N THR A 146 -7.53 -10.18 1.48
CA THR A 146 -7.58 -9.13 0.45
C THR A 146 -7.20 -7.79 1.04
N VAL A 147 -6.28 -7.07 0.38
CA VAL A 147 -6.01 -5.65 0.60
C VAL A 147 -6.32 -4.88 -0.66
N ILE A 148 -7.09 -3.80 -0.53
CA ILE A 148 -7.41 -2.90 -1.65
C ILE A 148 -6.53 -1.67 -1.57
N ILE A 149 -5.86 -1.33 -2.67
CA ILE A 149 -5.05 -0.12 -2.80
C ILE A 149 -5.83 0.87 -3.67
N GLU A 150 -6.21 2.00 -3.09
CA GLU A 150 -6.80 3.15 -3.80
C GLU A 150 -5.67 4.11 -4.17
N VAL A 151 -5.48 4.36 -5.47
CA VAL A 151 -4.35 5.15 -6.00
C VAL A 151 -4.84 6.50 -6.50
N LYS A 152 -4.24 7.60 -6.01
CA LYS A 152 -4.51 8.97 -6.48
C LYS A 152 -3.23 9.76 -6.75
N GLY A 153 -3.32 10.77 -7.60
CA GLY A 153 -2.30 11.81 -7.75
C GLY A 153 -2.50 12.90 -6.71
N ASN A 154 -1.43 13.60 -6.33
CA ASN A 154 -1.52 14.73 -5.41
C ASN A 154 -2.36 15.91 -5.93
N TRP A 155 -2.72 15.94 -7.22
CA TRP A 155 -3.67 16.90 -7.79
C TRP A 155 -5.15 16.52 -7.61
N HIS A 156 -5.46 15.38 -7.00
CA HIS A 156 -6.84 14.93 -6.83
C HIS A 156 -7.61 15.91 -5.92
N ARG A 157 -8.74 16.45 -6.39
CA ARG A 157 -9.48 17.53 -5.70
C ARG A 157 -9.96 17.14 -4.31
N GLU A 158 -10.27 15.87 -4.10
CA GLU A 158 -10.72 15.35 -2.80
C GLU A 158 -9.62 14.56 -2.07
N LEU A 159 -8.35 14.92 -2.25
CA LEU A 159 -7.20 14.15 -1.74
C LEU A 159 -7.34 13.74 -0.26
N PHE A 160 -7.86 14.64 0.58
CA PHE A 160 -8.03 14.44 2.02
C PHE A 160 -9.36 13.81 2.42
N GLN A 161 -10.29 13.61 1.47
CA GLN A 161 -11.58 12.96 1.72
C GLN A 161 -11.67 11.58 1.09
N ALA A 162 -10.99 11.36 -0.05
CA ALA A 162 -11.09 10.15 -0.87
C ALA A 162 -10.64 8.86 -0.15
N MET A 163 -9.79 8.95 0.87
CA MET A 163 -9.50 7.80 1.74
C MET A 163 -10.78 7.28 2.41
N GLU A 164 -11.62 8.16 2.97
CA GLU A 164 -12.87 7.74 3.61
C GLU A 164 -13.97 7.50 2.56
N THR A 165 -14.11 8.40 1.58
CA THR A 165 -15.24 8.36 0.65
C THR A 165 -15.08 7.34 -0.48
N GLN A 166 -13.87 7.03 -0.93
CA GLN A 166 -13.60 6.11 -2.02
C GLN A 166 -13.07 4.77 -1.49
N LEU A 167 -12.00 4.76 -0.70
CA LEU A 167 -11.45 3.51 -0.18
C LEU A 167 -12.36 2.88 0.88
N VAL A 168 -12.65 3.58 1.99
CA VAL A 168 -13.42 2.99 3.10
C VAL A 168 -14.88 2.75 2.72
N ASN A 169 -15.57 3.78 2.24
CA ASN A 169 -17.01 3.71 2.04
C ASN A 169 -17.42 2.76 0.91
N ARG A 170 -16.62 2.64 -0.17
CA ARG A 170 -16.97 1.76 -1.29
C ARG A 170 -16.58 0.32 -1.04
N TYR A 171 -15.45 0.09 -0.36
CA TYR A 171 -14.87 -1.25 -0.29
C TYR A 171 -14.90 -1.89 1.10
N LEU A 172 -14.76 -1.10 2.18
CA LEU A 172 -14.48 -1.65 3.51
C LEU A 172 -15.68 -1.68 4.47
N LYS A 173 -16.77 -0.97 4.14
CA LYS A 173 -17.96 -0.84 5.00
C LYS A 173 -18.81 -2.12 5.12
N GLU A 174 -18.80 -3.00 4.12
CA GLU A 174 -19.71 -4.16 4.04
C GLU A 174 -19.10 -5.49 4.51
N GLY A 175 -17.95 -5.45 5.19
CA GLY A 175 -17.43 -6.58 5.95
C GLY A 175 -16.71 -7.70 5.17
N LYS A 176 -16.65 -7.62 3.83
CA LYS A 176 -15.90 -8.58 2.99
C LYS A 176 -14.38 -8.31 2.95
N CYS A 177 -13.98 -7.06 3.17
CA CYS A 177 -12.59 -6.62 3.27
C CYS A 177 -12.53 -5.52 4.33
N LYS A 178 -11.56 -5.56 5.24
CA LYS A 178 -11.39 -4.53 6.30
C LYS A 178 -10.07 -3.78 6.20
N TYR A 179 -9.28 -4.08 5.17
CA TYR A 179 -7.89 -3.66 5.06
C TYR A 179 -7.68 -2.92 3.74
N GLY A 180 -7.12 -1.71 3.84
CA GLY A 180 -6.91 -0.86 2.68
C GLY A 180 -5.63 -0.05 2.78
N LEU A 181 -5.10 0.31 1.61
CA LEU A 181 -3.94 1.18 1.47
C LEU A 181 -4.32 2.36 0.57
N TYR A 182 -4.20 3.57 1.09
CA TYR A 182 -4.38 4.78 0.30
C TYR A 182 -3.02 5.26 -0.21
N LEU A 183 -2.78 5.12 -1.51
CA LEU A 183 -1.51 5.43 -2.16
C LEU A 183 -1.60 6.73 -2.95
N ILE A 184 -0.76 7.69 -2.60
CA ILE A 184 -0.64 8.96 -3.29
C ILE A 184 0.67 9.02 -4.08
N GLY A 185 0.59 9.28 -5.38
CA GLY A 185 1.74 9.74 -6.16
C GLY A 185 1.93 11.25 -5.96
N TRP A 186 3.01 11.66 -5.30
CA TRP A 186 3.35 13.07 -5.10
C TRP A 186 4.21 13.57 -6.25
N PHE A 187 3.56 14.14 -7.26
CA PHE A 187 4.24 14.76 -8.38
C PHE A 187 4.50 16.23 -8.09
N GLU A 188 5.76 16.64 -8.20
CA GLU A 188 6.18 18.02 -8.05
C GLU A 188 7.50 18.19 -8.80
N SER A 189 7.66 19.24 -9.59
CA SER A 189 8.94 19.53 -10.23
C SER A 189 8.95 20.97 -10.74
N SER A 190 10.14 21.57 -10.77
CA SER A 190 10.37 22.84 -11.46
C SER A 190 10.15 22.71 -12.97
N ARG A 191 10.26 21.49 -13.52
CA ARG A 191 10.09 21.18 -14.95
C ARG A 191 8.67 20.77 -15.33
N TRP A 192 7.74 20.80 -14.37
CA TRP A 192 6.33 20.59 -14.67
C TRP A 192 5.80 21.77 -15.48
N ASP A 193 5.31 21.49 -16.69
CA ASP A 193 4.59 22.43 -17.55
C ASP A 193 3.61 23.32 -16.74
N ALA A 194 3.82 24.64 -16.83
CA ALA A 194 3.04 25.64 -16.11
C ALA A 194 1.59 25.75 -16.60
N THR A 195 1.28 25.26 -17.80
CA THR A 195 -0.07 25.28 -18.38
C THR A 195 -0.94 24.09 -17.95
N ASP A 196 -0.34 23.07 -17.30
CA ASP A 196 -1.08 21.91 -16.79
C ASP A 196 -1.88 22.28 -15.54
N ASN A 197 -3.21 22.23 -15.64
CA ASN A 197 -4.14 22.59 -14.57
C ASN A 197 -3.96 21.74 -13.28
N ARG A 198 -3.40 20.54 -13.39
CA ARG A 198 -3.11 19.66 -12.24
C ARG A 198 -2.05 20.28 -11.32
N LYS A 199 -1.12 21.08 -11.86
CA LYS A 199 -0.06 21.74 -11.10
C LYS A 199 -0.62 22.70 -10.05
N SER A 200 -1.67 23.44 -10.39
CA SER A 200 -2.35 24.34 -9.44
C SER A 200 -3.24 23.63 -8.42
N ALA A 201 -3.55 22.35 -8.64
CA ALA A 201 -4.42 21.58 -7.77
C ALA A 201 -3.67 20.83 -6.66
N ILE A 202 -2.33 20.87 -6.66
CA ILE A 202 -1.53 20.24 -5.60
C ILE A 202 -1.75 20.97 -4.26
N PRO A 203 -1.78 20.25 -3.13
CA PRO A 203 -1.87 20.86 -1.82
C PRO A 203 -0.69 21.80 -1.54
N SER A 204 -0.99 23.05 -1.21
CA SER A 204 0.02 24.06 -0.85
C SER A 204 0.76 23.75 0.45
N CYS A 205 0.25 22.84 1.28
CA CYS A 205 0.89 22.40 2.51
C CYS A 205 2.14 21.52 2.29
N GLY A 206 2.34 21.03 1.06
CA GLY A 206 3.53 20.27 0.67
C GLY A 206 3.51 18.79 1.10
N LEU A 207 4.57 18.08 0.68
CA LEU A 207 4.70 16.63 0.81
C LEU A 207 4.60 16.16 2.27
N GLN A 208 5.37 16.76 3.17
CA GLN A 208 5.48 16.29 4.56
C GLN A 208 4.16 16.47 5.32
N VAL A 209 3.53 17.64 5.21
CA VAL A 209 2.23 17.89 5.86
C VAL A 209 1.14 16.97 5.30
N THR A 210 1.18 16.68 3.99
CA THR A 210 0.28 15.71 3.37
C THR A 210 0.48 14.30 3.92
N LYS A 211 1.74 13.84 4.05
CA LYS A 211 2.07 12.55 4.69
C LYS A 211 1.48 12.45 6.08
N ASP A 212 1.71 13.47 6.91
CA ASP A 212 1.27 13.47 8.31
C ASP A 212 -0.26 13.51 8.42
N THR A 213 -0.92 14.36 7.62
CA THR A 213 -2.39 14.49 7.60
C THR A 213 -3.07 13.19 7.21
N LEU A 214 -2.60 12.51 6.15
CA LEU A 214 -3.18 11.25 5.71
C LEU A 214 -2.87 10.12 6.69
N LYS A 215 -1.72 10.14 7.37
CA LYS A 215 -1.40 9.17 8.42
C LYS A 215 -2.31 9.33 9.64
N ASP A 216 -2.60 10.56 10.04
CA ASP A 216 -3.51 10.87 11.14
C ASP A 216 -4.95 10.47 10.79
N GLN A 217 -5.38 10.73 9.55
CA GLN A 217 -6.68 10.27 9.05
C GLN A 217 -6.80 8.74 9.11
N ALA A 218 -5.81 8.00 8.61
CA ALA A 218 -5.80 6.54 8.67
C ALA A 218 -5.84 6.02 10.13
N THR A 219 -5.14 6.69 11.05
CA THR A 219 -5.15 6.37 12.49
C THR A 219 -6.51 6.64 13.12
N SER A 220 -7.22 7.69 12.70
CA SER A 220 -8.59 7.98 13.13
C SER A 220 -9.58 6.91 12.66
N LEU A 221 -9.46 6.46 11.41
CA LEU A 221 -10.29 5.39 10.84
C LEU A 221 -10.05 4.03 11.51
N LEU A 222 -8.82 3.75 11.94
CA LEU A 222 -8.50 2.56 12.73
C LEU A 222 -9.31 2.49 14.03
N LYS A 223 -9.53 3.63 14.70
CA LYS A 223 -10.37 3.71 15.92
C LYS A 223 -11.84 3.38 15.64
N LYS A 224 -12.29 3.53 14.39
CA LYS A 224 -13.64 3.15 13.93
C LYS A 224 -13.71 1.68 13.46
N GLY A 225 -12.64 0.90 13.62
CA GLY A 225 -12.61 -0.53 13.28
C GLY A 225 -12.23 -0.85 11.83
N VAL A 226 -11.72 0.13 11.07
CA VAL A 226 -11.28 -0.06 9.67
C VAL A 226 -9.76 0.04 9.60
N ASN A 227 -9.08 -1.00 9.12
CA ASN A 227 -7.63 -1.06 9.08
C ASN A 227 -7.07 -0.44 7.79
N VAL A 228 -6.95 0.88 7.77
CA VAL A 228 -6.35 1.60 6.63
C VAL A 228 -4.92 2.03 6.96
N ARG A 229 -4.07 2.06 5.94
CA ARG A 229 -2.77 2.74 5.94
C ARG A 229 -2.71 3.74 4.79
N SER A 230 -1.83 4.72 4.91
CA SER A 230 -1.54 5.66 3.83
C SER A 230 -0.07 5.60 3.45
N PHE A 231 0.23 5.83 2.18
CA PHE A 231 1.58 5.95 1.65
C PHE A 231 1.61 7.08 0.62
N VAL A 232 2.53 8.03 0.78
CA VAL A 232 2.73 9.12 -0.18
C VAL A 232 4.10 8.94 -0.81
N MET A 233 4.11 8.53 -2.07
CA MET A 233 5.31 8.27 -2.86
C MET A 233 5.83 9.56 -3.47
N ASN A 234 7.08 9.90 -3.19
CA ASN A 234 7.75 11.02 -3.80
C ASN A 234 8.08 10.72 -5.26
N LEU A 235 7.49 11.48 -6.17
CA LEU A 235 7.69 11.38 -7.62
C LEU A 235 8.30 12.67 -8.18
N TYR A 236 9.08 13.39 -7.38
CA TYR A 236 9.79 14.58 -7.83
C TYR A 236 10.71 14.26 -9.00
N LEU A 237 10.63 15.07 -10.07
CA LEU A 237 11.48 14.96 -11.27
C LEU A 237 12.66 15.93 -11.23
#